data_AF-A0A7C7RSZ8-F1
#
_entry.id   AF-A0A7C7RSZ8-F1
#
_cell.length_a   1.000
_cell.length_b   1.000
_cell.length_c   1.000
_cell.angle_alpha   90.00
_cell.angle_beta   90.00
_cell.angle_gamma   90.00
#
_symmetry.space_group_name_H-M   'P 1'
#
loop_
_entity.id
_entity.type
_entity.pdbx_description
1 polymer ?
#
loop_
_entity_poly.entity_id
_entity_poly.type
_entity_poly.pdbx_seq_one_letter_code
_entity_poly.pdbx_strand_id
1 'polypeptide(L)'
;MSSGPACTSQTAVPVPFGDSAIPQVPLAIYISIVVVIFIYVSVASVAVGNLPLADIIKAKENALAVAARPFLGNFGFVLISIGALFSISSALNATLYGGANIAYSLAKDGELPKIFERKVWFGSSEGLYITAGLGLLFALLFNIDGIASITSA
;
A
#
# COMPACT_ATOMS: atom_id res chain seq x y z
N MET A 1 -36.21 -4.14 -42.33
CA MET A 1 -36.62 -3.85 -40.94
C MET A 1 -36.50 -5.16 -40.18
N SER A 2 -35.69 -5.34 -39.14
CA SER A 2 -34.85 -4.46 -38.33
C SER A 2 -33.45 -5.12 -38.16
N SER A 3 -32.32 -4.43 -38.30
CA SER A 3 -31.69 -3.54 -37.30
C SER A 3 -31.81 -4.05 -35.85
N GLY A 4 -30.74 -4.72 -35.39
CA GLY A 4 -30.40 -4.98 -34.00
C GLY A 4 -28.86 -5.06 -33.90
N PRO A 5 -28.19 -4.27 -33.05
CA PRO A 5 -26.78 -3.92 -33.25
C PRO A 5 -25.79 -4.87 -32.56
N ALA A 6 -24.63 -4.99 -33.21
CA ALA A 6 -23.30 -5.08 -32.62
C ALA A 6 -23.14 -5.96 -31.36
N CYS A 7 -22.93 -7.27 -31.60
CA CYS A 7 -21.95 -8.01 -30.82
C CYS A 7 -20.62 -7.26 -30.92
N THR A 8 -20.38 -6.36 -29.97
CA THR A 8 -19.06 -5.80 -29.71
C THR A 8 -18.21 -6.98 -29.27
N SER A 9 -17.53 -7.56 -30.24
CA SER A 9 -16.35 -8.38 -30.07
C SER A 9 -15.29 -7.51 -29.39
N GLN A 10 -15.49 -7.28 -28.10
CA GLN A 10 -14.47 -6.71 -27.24
C GLN A 10 -13.44 -7.82 -27.11
N THR A 11 -12.40 -7.66 -27.90
CA THR A 11 -11.20 -8.46 -27.92
C THR A 11 -10.75 -8.67 -26.48
N ALA A 12 -11.03 -9.87 -25.95
CA ALA A 12 -10.17 -10.47 -24.96
C ALA A 12 -8.83 -10.66 -25.68
N VAL A 13 -8.02 -9.60 -25.73
CA VAL A 13 -6.60 -9.72 -26.05
C VAL A 13 -6.05 -10.50 -24.86
N PRO A 14 -5.66 -11.77 -25.03
CA PRO A 14 -4.98 -12.47 -23.95
C PRO A 14 -3.72 -11.66 -23.69
N VAL A 15 -3.59 -11.08 -22.49
CA VAL A 15 -2.33 -10.46 -22.07
C VAL A 15 -1.33 -11.61 -22.08
N PRO A 16 -0.32 -11.60 -22.98
CA PRO A 16 0.61 -12.71 -23.08
C PRO A 16 1.52 -12.67 -21.85
N PHE A 17 1.06 -13.26 -20.75
CA PHE A 17 1.83 -13.45 -19.54
C PHE A 17 2.78 -14.63 -19.77
N GLY A 18 3.70 -14.51 -20.74
CA GLY A 18 4.48 -15.67 -21.17
C GLY A 18 5.61 -15.46 -22.18
N ASP A 19 5.55 -14.46 -23.08
CA ASP A 19 6.54 -14.35 -24.17
C ASP A 19 7.68 -13.35 -23.91
N SER A 20 8.05 -13.17 -22.64
CA SER A 20 9.28 -12.44 -22.29
C SER A 20 10.37 -13.45 -21.95
N ALA A 21 11.52 -13.37 -22.64
CA ALA A 21 12.65 -14.29 -22.43
C ALA A 21 13.26 -14.22 -21.00
N ILE A 22 12.81 -13.26 -20.18
CA ILE A 22 13.22 -13.05 -18.80
C ILE A 22 11.96 -12.94 -17.93
N PRO A 23 11.86 -13.64 -16.79
CA PRO A 23 10.71 -13.53 -15.90
C PRO A 23 10.62 -12.11 -15.29
N GLN A 24 9.63 -11.34 -15.71
CA GLN A 24 9.45 -9.92 -15.35
C GLN A 24 9.11 -9.72 -13.87
N VAL A 25 8.31 -10.63 -13.30
CA VAL A 25 7.84 -10.56 -11.91
C VAL A 25 8.99 -10.62 -10.89
N PRO A 26 9.86 -11.66 -10.86
CA PRO A 26 10.96 -11.70 -9.91
C PRO A 26 11.98 -10.58 -10.14
N LEU A 27 12.28 -10.23 -11.39
CA LEU A 27 13.21 -9.14 -11.69
C LEU A 27 12.72 -7.79 -11.13
N ALA A 28 11.44 -7.47 -11.32
CA ALA A 28 10.83 -6.25 -10.78
C ALA A 28 10.91 -6.21 -9.24
N ILE A 29 10.69 -7.34 -8.57
CA ILE A 29 10.81 -7.46 -7.11
C ILE A 29 12.25 -7.16 -6.66
N TYR A 30 13.25 -7.79 -7.28
CA TYR A 30 14.65 -7.56 -6.91
C TYR A 30 15.10 -6.12 -7.12
N ILE A 31 14.73 -5.50 -8.25
CA ILE A 31 15.06 -4.11 -8.53
C ILE A 31 14.40 -3.18 -7.49
N SER A 32 13.13 -3.41 -7.18
CA SER A 32 12.40 -2.65 -6.16
C SER A 32 13.10 -2.71 -4.79
N ILE A 33 13.49 -3.92 -4.35
CA ILE A 33 14.18 -4.12 -3.07
C ILE A 33 15.49 -3.33 -3.02
N VAL A 34 16.33 -3.44 -4.05
CA VAL A 34 17.64 -2.73 -4.09
C VAL A 34 17.45 -1.22 -4.04
N VAL A 35 16.47 -0.70 -4.79
CA VAL A 35 16.17 0.73 -4.80
C VAL A 35 15.67 1.21 -3.43
N VAL A 36 14.78 0.47 -2.78
CA VAL A 36 14.27 0.81 -1.45
C VAL A 36 15.38 0.81 -0.41
N ILE A 37 16.27 -0.20 -0.43
CA ILE A 37 17.44 -0.27 0.45
C ILE A 37 18.31 0.98 0.27
N PHE A 38 18.62 1.35 -0.97
CA PHE A 38 19.45 2.52 -1.25
C PHE A 38 18.83 3.81 -0.73
N ILE A 39 17.52 3.99 -0.93
CA ILE A 39 16.76 5.14 -0.43
C ILE A 39 16.81 5.18 1.10
N TYR A 40 16.53 4.07 1.78
CA TYR A 40 16.56 4.02 3.25
C TYR A 40 17.93 4.33 3.84
N VAL A 41 19.00 3.76 3.29
CA VAL A 41 20.37 4.05 3.74
C VAL A 41 20.73 5.53 3.52
N SER A 42 20.35 6.10 2.38
CA SER A 42 20.61 7.50 2.06
C SER A 42 19.89 8.44 3.03
N VAL A 43 18.60 8.21 3.26
CA VAL A 43 17.78 9.02 4.17
C VAL A 43 18.30 8.92 5.61
N ALA A 44 18.63 7.71 6.08
CA ALA A 44 19.20 7.52 7.41
C ALA A 44 20.54 8.25 7.58
N SER A 45 21.41 8.19 6.57
CA SER A 45 22.70 8.89 6.57
C SER A 45 22.53 10.41 6.65
N VAL A 46 21.59 10.97 5.88
CA VAL A 46 21.28 12.41 5.91
C VAL A 46 20.68 12.83 7.25
N ALA A 47 19.77 12.03 7.82
CA ALA A 47 19.13 12.32 9.09
C ALA A 47 20.13 12.33 10.26
N VAL A 48 20.99 11.31 10.35
CA VAL A 48 22.04 11.22 11.39
C VAL A 48 23.11 12.30 11.19
N GLY A 49 23.41 12.66 9.94
CA GLY A 49 24.41 13.69 9.63
C GLY A 49 23.97 15.13 9.96
N ASN A 50 22.67 15.43 9.97
CA ASN A 50 22.17 16.80 10.11
C ASN A 50 21.50 17.12 11.44
N LEU A 51 21.01 16.12 12.19
CA LEU A 51 20.21 16.36 13.40
C LEU A 51 20.92 15.81 14.65
N PRO A 52 21.02 16.59 15.74
CA PRO A 52 21.54 16.09 17.01
C PRO A 52 20.75 14.86 17.48
N LEU A 53 21.45 13.84 17.99
CA LEU A 53 20.81 12.60 18.46
C LEU A 53 19.65 12.85 19.45
N ALA A 54 19.78 13.87 20.30
CA ALA A 54 18.74 14.26 21.25
C ALA A 54 17.42 14.68 20.58
N ASP A 55 17.49 15.36 19.44
CA ASP A 55 16.31 15.82 18.69
C ASP A 55 15.69 14.68 17.87
N ILE A 56 16.52 13.74 17.36
CA ILE A 56 16.04 12.51 16.73
C ILE A 56 15.23 11.68 17.73
N ILE A 57 15.75 11.50 18.95
CA ILE A 57 15.09 10.72 20.01
C ILE A 57 13.77 11.38 20.45
N LYS A 58 13.75 12.72 20.58
CA LYS A 58 12.53 13.46 20.93
C LYS A 58 11.47 13.39 19.83
N ALA A 59 11.88 13.45 18.57
CA ALA A 59 10.96 13.49 17.45
C ALA A 59 10.36 12.12 17.09
N LYS A 60 10.97 11.00 17.53
CA LYS A 60 10.50 9.63 17.26
C LYS A 60 10.06 9.45 15.81
N GLU A 61 8.77 9.18 15.58
CA GLU A 61 8.13 8.98 14.27
C GLU A 61 8.23 10.22 13.36
N ASN A 62 8.31 11.41 13.95
CA ASN A 62 8.43 12.68 13.23
C ASN A 62 9.89 13.09 12.95
N ALA A 63 10.89 12.30 13.38
CA ALA A 63 12.30 12.64 13.22
C ALA A 63 12.67 12.94 11.76
N LEU A 64 12.11 12.17 10.84
CA LEU A 64 12.35 12.31 9.40
C LEU A 64 11.78 13.63 8.85
N ALA A 65 10.58 13.99 9.31
CA ALA A 65 9.92 15.24 8.91
C ALA A 65 10.57 16.47 9.57
N VAL A 66 11.08 16.34 10.80
CA VAL A 66 11.87 17.39 11.49
C VAL A 66 13.24 17.56 10.82
N ALA A 67 13.91 16.46 10.45
CA ALA A 67 15.19 16.49 9.74
C ALA A 67 15.08 17.14 8.34
N ALA A 68 13.89 17.10 7.72
CA ALA A 68 13.65 17.76 6.44
C ALA A 68 13.45 19.29 6.55
N ARG A 69 13.06 19.83 7.73
CA ARG A 69 12.81 21.26 7.93
C ARG A 69 13.98 22.18 7.56
N PRO A 70 15.24 21.93 7.95
CA PRO A 70 16.35 22.80 7.59
C PRO A 70 16.63 22.86 6.08
N PHE A 71 16.28 21.82 5.32
CA PHE A 71 16.51 21.76 3.87
C PHE A 71 15.35 22.31 3.05
N LEU A 72 14.11 22.01 3.47
CA LEU A 72 12.91 22.23 2.66
C LEU A 72 11.99 23.32 3.22
N GLY A 73 12.27 23.83 4.42
CA GLY A 73 11.42 24.78 5.13
C GLY A 73 10.01 24.25 5.41
N ASN A 74 9.07 25.14 5.74
CA ASN A 74 7.69 24.75 6.01
C ASN A 74 6.94 24.28 4.76
N PHE A 75 7.28 24.83 3.59
CA PHE A 75 6.65 24.45 2.33
C PHE A 75 6.94 23.00 1.95
N GLY A 76 8.20 22.58 1.99
CA GLY A 76 8.53 21.20 1.65
C GLY A 76 8.14 20.19 2.73
N PHE A 77 8.04 20.60 4.00
CA PHE A 77 7.36 19.79 5.03
C PHE A 77 5.93 19.44 4.60
N VAL A 78 5.12 20.45 4.22
CA VAL A 78 3.74 20.25 3.75
C VAL A 78 3.69 19.39 2.48
N LEU A 79 4.59 19.66 1.53
CA LEU A 79 4.66 18.90 0.28
C LEU A 79 4.95 17.40 0.52
N ILE A 80 5.93 17.09 1.37
CA ILE A 80 6.26 15.71 1.75
C ILE A 80 5.09 15.07 2.50
N SER A 81 4.46 15.77 3.45
CA SER A 81 3.30 15.24 4.17
C SER A 81 2.15 14.87 3.24
N ILE A 82 1.81 15.74 2.29
CA ILE A 82 0.77 15.45 1.29
C ILE A 82 1.19 14.27 0.41
N GLY A 83 2.44 14.26 -0.09
CA GLY A 83 2.98 13.17 -0.89
C GLY A 83 2.95 11.82 -0.18
N ALA A 84 3.29 11.81 1.11
CA ALA A 84 3.24 10.62 1.96
C ALA A 84 1.80 10.09 2.10
N LEU A 85 0.82 10.97 2.34
CA LEU A 85 -0.59 10.58 2.45
C LEU A 85 -1.11 9.94 1.15
N PHE A 86 -0.81 10.53 -0.01
CA PHE A 86 -1.19 9.96 -1.30
C PHE A 86 -0.47 8.63 -1.58
N SER A 87 0.81 8.53 -1.22
CA SER A 87 1.61 7.32 -1.40
C SER A 87 1.07 6.16 -0.55
N ILE A 88 0.82 6.40 0.74
CA ILE A 88 0.26 5.40 1.65
C ILE A 88 -1.14 4.97 1.20
N SER A 89 -1.98 5.91 0.77
CA SER A 89 -3.31 5.62 0.24
C SER A 89 -3.25 4.68 -0.97
N SER A 90 -2.33 4.95 -1.91
CA SER A 90 -2.10 4.07 -3.06
C SER A 90 -1.65 2.67 -2.65
N ALA A 91 -0.69 2.58 -1.73
CA ALA A 91 -0.18 1.31 -1.22
C ALA A 91 -1.26 0.50 -0.49
N LEU A 92 -2.06 1.13 0.37
CA LEU A 92 -3.17 0.48 1.07
C LEU A 92 -4.21 -0.05 0.10
N ASN A 93 -4.59 0.73 -0.91
CA ASN A 93 -5.54 0.29 -1.94
C ASN A 93 -5.00 -0.92 -2.71
N ALA A 94 -3.71 -0.91 -3.08
CA ALA A 94 -3.08 -2.04 -3.75
C ALA A 94 -3.06 -3.30 -2.86
N THR A 95 -2.73 -3.16 -1.58
CA THR A 95 -2.72 -4.29 -0.63
C THR A 95 -4.11 -4.84 -0.36
N LEU A 96 -5.11 -3.97 -0.18
CA LEU A 96 -6.50 -4.39 0.05
C LEU A 96 -7.04 -5.18 -1.14
N TYR A 97 -6.84 -4.69 -2.36
CA TYR A 97 -7.28 -5.39 -3.56
C TYR A 97 -6.45 -6.64 -3.86
N GLY A 98 -5.14 -6.60 -3.62
CA GLY A 98 -4.26 -7.76 -3.74
C GLY A 98 -4.68 -8.89 -2.81
N GLY A 99 -4.83 -8.58 -1.51
CA GLY A 99 -5.27 -9.54 -0.50
C GLY A 99 -6.67 -10.09 -0.76
N ALA A 100 -7.62 -9.23 -1.16
CA ALA A 100 -8.97 -9.65 -1.51
C ALA A 100 -8.99 -10.60 -2.73
N ASN A 101 -8.18 -10.32 -3.75
CA ASN A 101 -8.06 -11.20 -4.92
C ASN A 101 -7.42 -12.54 -4.59
N ILE A 102 -6.40 -12.56 -3.74
CA ILE A 102 -5.77 -13.81 -3.26
C ILE A 102 -6.78 -14.63 -2.45
N ALA A 103 -7.45 -14.02 -1.49
CA ALA A 103 -8.47 -14.68 -0.67
C ALA A 103 -9.63 -15.21 -1.51
N TYR A 104 -10.08 -14.46 -2.51
CA TYR A 104 -11.10 -14.91 -3.45
C TYR A 104 -10.65 -16.12 -4.28
N SER A 105 -9.40 -16.11 -4.75
CA SER A 105 -8.83 -17.24 -5.50
C SER A 105 -8.77 -18.50 -4.64
N LEU A 106 -8.28 -18.38 -3.40
CA LEU A 106 -8.26 -19.49 -2.42
C LEU A 106 -9.67 -20.01 -2.09
N ALA A 107 -10.67 -19.14 -1.95
CA ALA A 107 -12.05 -19.54 -1.71
C ALA A 107 -12.66 -20.29 -2.90
N LYS A 108 -12.35 -19.86 -4.13
CA LYS A 108 -12.77 -20.54 -5.36
C LYS A 108 -12.14 -21.93 -5.49
N ASP A 109 -10.91 -22.09 -5.00
CA ASP A 109 -10.21 -23.37 -4.97
C ASP A 109 -10.72 -24.30 -3.84
N GLY A 110 -11.68 -23.84 -3.03
CA GLY A 110 -12.35 -24.64 -1.98
C GLY A 110 -11.63 -24.66 -0.63
N GLU A 111 -10.51 -23.93 -0.50
CA GLU A 111 -9.67 -23.88 0.70
C GLU A 111 -10.24 -22.96 1.80
N LEU A 112 -11.25 -22.13 1.49
CA LEU A 112 -11.88 -21.19 2.43
C LEU A 112 -13.42 -21.32 2.45
N PRO A 113 -14.08 -20.97 3.57
CA PRO A 113 -15.53 -20.98 3.67
C PRO A 113 -16.22 -20.11 2.60
N LYS A 114 -17.38 -20.54 2.11
CA LYS A 114 -18.16 -19.85 1.05
C LYS A 114 -18.54 -18.39 1.34
N ILE A 115 -18.38 -17.92 2.58
CA ILE A 115 -18.50 -16.50 2.93
C ILE A 115 -17.48 -15.64 2.16
N PHE A 116 -16.30 -16.19 1.86
CA PHE A 116 -15.24 -15.53 1.09
C PHE A 116 -15.42 -15.64 -0.44
N GLU A 117 -16.23 -16.57 -0.94
CA GLU A 117 -16.62 -16.62 -2.37
C GLU A 117 -17.51 -15.43 -2.75
N ARG A 118 -18.27 -14.90 -1.80
CA ARG A 118 -19.24 -13.85 -2.06
C ARG A 118 -18.55 -12.48 -2.07
N LYS A 119 -18.72 -11.71 -3.15
CA LYS A 119 -18.28 -10.29 -3.30
C LYS A 119 -18.98 -9.31 -2.34
N VAL A 120 -19.30 -9.70 -1.11
CA VAL A 120 -20.00 -8.84 -0.12
C VAL A 120 -19.18 -7.58 0.18
N TRP A 121 -17.85 -7.65 0.03
CA TRP A 121 -16.97 -6.52 0.33
C TRP A 121 -16.99 -5.38 -0.70
N PHE A 122 -17.42 -5.63 -1.95
CA PHE A 122 -17.41 -4.62 -3.02
C PHE A 122 -18.77 -3.98 -3.32
N GLY A 123 -19.87 -4.52 -2.80
CA GLY A 123 -21.23 -4.12 -3.17
C GLY A 123 -22.10 -3.55 -2.04
N SER A 124 -21.72 -3.77 -0.77
CA SER A 124 -22.51 -3.26 0.36
C SER A 124 -21.77 -2.13 1.06
N SER A 125 -22.34 -0.92 1.04
CA SER A 125 -21.84 0.26 1.75
C SER A 125 -21.56 -0.02 3.24
N GLU A 126 -22.28 -0.98 3.82
CA GLU A 126 -22.12 -1.44 5.20
C GLU A 126 -20.71 -2.01 5.48
N GLY A 127 -20.11 -2.73 4.53
CA GLY A 127 -18.77 -3.30 4.69
C GLY A 127 -17.69 -2.24 4.82
N LEU A 128 -17.81 -1.14 4.07
CA LEU A 128 -16.90 -0.01 4.12
C LEU A 128 -17.00 0.73 5.47
N TYR A 129 -18.23 0.96 5.97
CA TYR A 129 -18.41 1.59 7.27
C TYR A 129 -17.91 0.71 8.42
N ILE A 130 -18.07 -0.61 8.33
CA ILE A 130 -17.55 -1.54 9.35
C ILE A 130 -16.02 -1.56 9.33
N THR A 131 -15.37 -1.67 8.17
CA THR A 131 -13.90 -1.68 8.10
C THR A 131 -13.30 -0.32 8.44
N ALA A 132 -13.92 0.78 8.02
CA ALA A 132 -13.51 2.13 8.42
C ALA A 132 -13.70 2.36 9.93
N GLY A 133 -14.83 1.93 10.49
CA GLY A 133 -15.10 2.01 11.92
C GLY A 133 -14.13 1.18 12.75
N LEU A 134 -13.83 -0.05 12.31
CA LEU A 134 -12.83 -0.91 12.94
C LEU A 134 -11.43 -0.30 12.81
N GLY A 135 -11.05 0.21 11.63
CA GLY A 135 -9.77 0.88 11.42
C GLY A 135 -9.61 2.11 12.31
N LEU A 136 -10.67 2.93 12.45
CA LEU A 136 -10.67 4.09 13.33
C LEU A 136 -10.58 3.69 14.81
N LEU A 137 -11.30 2.65 15.22
CA LEU A 137 -11.23 2.08 16.56
C LEU A 137 -9.80 1.62 16.88
N PHE A 138 -9.17 0.88 15.96
CA PHE A 138 -7.78 0.45 16.12
C PHE A 138 -6.80 1.62 16.17
N ALA A 139 -6.98 2.64 15.32
CA ALA A 139 -6.16 3.84 15.33
C ALA A 139 -6.30 4.66 16.63
N LEU A 140 -7.46 4.61 17.30
CA LEU A 140 -7.70 5.27 18.58
C LEU A 140 -7.19 4.47 19.79
N LEU A 141 -7.27 3.13 19.73
CA LEU A 141 -6.89 2.25 20.83
C LEU A 141 -5.40 1.89 20.85
N PHE A 142 -4.76 1.81 19.68
CA PHE A 142 -3.37 1.38 19.57
C PHE A 142 -2.43 2.54 19.22
N ASN A 143 -1.34 2.62 19.97
CA ASN A 143 -0.19 3.47 19.62
C ASN A 143 0.65 2.80 18.52
N ILE A 144 1.52 3.55 17.83
CA ILE A 144 2.34 3.08 16.71
C ILE A 144 3.14 1.81 17.10
N ASP A 145 3.67 1.77 18.33
CA ASP A 145 4.44 0.65 18.88
C ASP A 145 3.57 -0.62 19.00
N GLY A 146 2.32 -0.47 19.44
CA GLY A 146 1.38 -1.58 19.61
C GLY A 146 1.00 -2.19 18.26
N ILE A 147 0.74 -1.34 17.25
CA ILE A 147 0.43 -1.78 15.89
C ILE A 147 1.62 -2.54 15.29
N ALA A 148 2.84 -2.03 15.46
CA ALA A 148 4.05 -2.67 14.95
C ALA A 148 4.28 -4.07 15.56
N SER A 149 4.04 -4.22 16.87
CA SER A 149 4.23 -5.50 17.57
C SER A 149 3.29 -6.61 17.10
N ILE A 150 2.03 -6.29 16.81
CA ILE A 150 1.03 -7.26 16.33
C ILE A 150 1.35 -7.71 14.89
N THR A 151 1.98 -6.86 14.10
CA THR A 151 2.27 -7.15 12.68
C THR A 151 3.56 -7.96 12.48
N SER A 152 4.47 -7.95 13.47
CA SER A 152 5.75 -8.69 13.40
C SER A 152 5.76 -10.03 14.16
N ALA A 153 4.68 -10.35 14.89
CA ALA A 153 4.50 -11.61 15.60
C ALA A 153 3.81 -12.65 14.70
#